data_AF-A0A962HKN9-F1
#
_entry.id   AF-A0A962HKN9-F1
#
_cell.length_a   1.000
_cell.length_b   1.000
_cell.length_c   1.000
_cell.angle_alpha   90.00
_cell.angle_beta   90.00
_cell.angle_gamma   90.00
#
_symmetry.space_group_name_H-M   'P 1'
#
loop_
_entity.id
_entity.type
_entity.pdbx_description
1 polymer ?
#
loop_
_entity_poly.entity_id
_entity_poly.type
_entity_poly.pdbx_seq_one_letter_code
_entity_poly.pdbx_strand_id
1 'polypeptide(L)' 'MMDKGELKALRERLEQDETFVLWMQHKRNRARLELEQAALNRVNLSTEQVERIMADYAAITRLSHELLPKGKKND' A
#
# COMPACT_ATOMS: atom_id res chain seq x y z
N MET A 1 -2.07 -1.13 23.39
CA MET A 1 -2.22 -2.26 22.44
C MET A 1 -3.69 -2.24 22.03
N MET A 2 -4.01 -2.07 20.75
CA MET A 2 -5.39 -2.33 20.29
C MET A 2 -5.69 -3.80 20.48
N ASP A 3 -6.89 -4.13 20.97
CA ASP A 3 -7.33 -5.51 21.01
C ASP A 3 -7.72 -6.01 19.59
N LYS A 4 -7.81 -7.34 19.42
CA LYS A 4 -8.14 -7.94 18.11
C LYS A 4 -9.53 -7.54 17.59
N GLY A 5 -10.46 -7.23 18.48
CA GLY A 5 -11.81 -6.77 18.16
C GLY A 5 -11.83 -5.32 17.67
N GLU A 6 -11.08 -4.43 18.31
CA GLU A 6 -10.90 -3.02 17.88
C GLU A 6 -10.28 -2.95 16.49
N LEU A 7 -9.25 -3.77 16.22
CA LEU A 7 -8.64 -3.84 14.90
C LEU A 7 -9.60 -4.38 13.83
N LYS A 8 -10.43 -5.36 14.18
CA LYS A 8 -11.46 -5.88 13.27
C LYS A 8 -12.52 -4.81 12.97
N ALA A 9 -13.03 -4.12 13.98
CA ALA A 9 -14.02 -3.07 13.82
C ALA A 9 -13.47 -1.89 12.98
N LEU A 10 -12.19 -1.54 13.17
CA LEU A 10 -11.51 -0.54 12.35
C LEU A 10 -11.44 -0.97 10.88
N ARG A 11 -11.02 -2.21 10.59
CA ARG A 11 -10.99 -2.75 9.22
C ARG A 11 -12.36 -2.72 8.56
N GLU A 12 -13.39 -3.17 9.27
CA GLU A 12 -14.76 -3.17 8.76
C GLU A 12 -15.24 -1.75 8.43
N ARG A 13 -14.92 -0.75 9.27
CA ARG A 13 -15.23 0.65 8.98
C ARG A 13 -14.46 1.18 7.77
N LEU A 14 -13.17 0.89 7.67
CA LEU A 14 -12.32 1.33 6.56
C LEU A 14 -12.71 0.67 5.23
N GLU A 15 -13.15 -0.59 5.24
CA GLU A 15 -13.65 -1.29 4.04
C GLU A 15 -14.96 -0.69 3.49
N GLN A 16 -15.75 -0.01 4.33
CA GLN A 16 -16.98 0.68 3.94
C GLN A 16 -16.75 2.13 3.50
N ASP A 17 -15.60 2.72 3.83
CA ASP A 17 -15.22 4.06 3.38
C ASP A 17 -14.62 4.00 1.98
N GLU A 18 -15.45 4.26 0.96
CA GLU A 18 -15.04 4.23 -0.45
C GLU A 18 -13.91 5.22 -0.76
N THR A 19 -13.88 6.37 -0.08
CA THR A 19 -12.82 7.38 -0.26
C THR A 19 -11.49 6.83 0.23
N PHE A 20 -11.50 6.19 1.40
CA PHE A 20 -10.31 5.55 1.95
C PHE A 20 -9.83 4.38 1.06
N VAL A 21 -10.75 3.54 0.58
CA VAL A 21 -10.43 2.41 -0.32
C VAL A 21 -9.77 2.92 -1.60
N LEU A 22 -10.36 3.91 -2.27
CA LEU A 22 -9.80 4.51 -3.49
C LEU A 22 -8.44 5.16 -3.21
N TRP A 23 -8.30 5.86 -2.08
CA TRP A 23 -7.03 6.45 -1.69
C TRP A 23 -5.94 5.40 -1.49
N MET A 24 -6.24 4.29 -0.80
CA MET A 24 -5.31 3.18 -0.60
C MET A 24 -4.91 2.52 -1.92
N GLN A 25 -5.86 2.31 -2.84
CA GLN A 25 -5.57 1.80 -4.18
C GLN A 25 -4.64 2.74 -4.95
N HIS A 26 -4.91 4.05 -4.92
CA HIS A 26 -4.06 5.04 -5.56
C HIS A 26 -2.64 5.03 -4.99
N LYS A 27 -2.48 4.93 -3.66
CA LYS A 27 -1.17 4.83 -3.01
C LYS A 27 -0.40 3.58 -3.44
N ARG A 28 -1.06 2.42 -3.50
CA ARG A 28 -0.43 1.18 -4.01
C ARG A 28 0.01 1.31 -5.47
N ASN A 29 -0.87 1.83 -6.33
CA ASN A 29 -0.57 1.98 -7.75
C ASN A 29 0.61 2.93 -7.96
N ARG A 30 0.65 4.05 -7.24
CA ARG A 30 1.77 4.98 -7.28
C ARG A 30 3.08 4.34 -6.82
N ALA A 31 3.08 3.63 -5.69
CA ALA A 31 4.26 2.94 -5.20
C ALA A 31 4.76 1.86 -6.17
N ARG A 32 3.83 1.14 -6.81
CA ARG A 32 4.17 0.16 -7.86
C ARG A 32 4.81 0.83 -9.08
N LEU A 33 4.21 1.92 -9.56
CA LEU A 33 4.75 2.69 -10.68
C LEU A 33 6.14 3.25 -10.38
N GLU A 34 6.36 3.75 -9.17
CA GLU A 34 7.67 4.27 -8.73
C GLU A 34 8.72 3.16 -8.71
N LEU A 35 8.36 1.96 -8.24
CA LEU A 35 9.23 0.78 -8.28
C LEU A 35 9.52 0.32 -9.73
N GLU A 36 8.51 0.28 -10.60
CA GLU A 36 8.66 -0.04 -12.02
C GLU A 36 9.57 0.97 -12.73
N GLN A 37 9.40 2.26 -12.46
CA GLN A 37 10.25 3.33 -13.00
C GLN A 37 11.69 3.21 -12.47
N ALA A 38 11.88 2.89 -11.19
CA ALA A 38 13.20 2.66 -10.63
C ALA A 38 13.90 1.45 -11.28
N ALA A 39 13.15 0.38 -11.58
CA ALA A 39 13.68 -0.78 -12.28
C ALA A 39 14.13 -0.44 -13.72
N LEU A 40 13.36 0.40 -14.42
CA LEU A 40 13.69 0.87 -15.77
C LEU A 40 14.87 1.86 -15.77
N ASN A 41 14.94 2.74 -14.77
CA ASN A 41 15.93 3.82 -14.67
C ASN A 41 17.08 3.53 -13.69
N ARG A 42 17.33 2.25 -13.36
CA ARG A 42 18.30 1.82 -12.34
C ARG A 42 19.71 2.40 -12.49
N VAL A 43 20.10 2.80 -13.71
CA VAL A 43 21.42 3.38 -14.02
C VAL A 43 21.55 4.82 -13.49
N ASN A 44 20.43 5.51 -13.25
CA ASN A 44 20.38 6.90 -12.80
C ASN A 44 20.00 7.07 -11.32
N LEU A 45 19.84 5.97 -10.58
CA LEU A 45 19.50 5.99 -9.17
C LEU A 45 20.66 5.49 -8.32
N SER A 46 20.87 6.13 -7.16
CA SER A 46 21.77 5.57 -6.15
C SER A 46 21.15 4.33 -5.51
N THR A 47 21.99 3.46 -4.94
CA THR A 47 21.54 2.28 -4.20
C THR A 47 20.57 2.67 -3.08
N GLU A 48 20.85 3.74 -2.34
CA GLU A 48 19.98 4.25 -1.26
C GLU A 48 18.59 4.65 -1.79
N GLN A 49 18.51 5.25 -2.98
CA GLN A 49 17.23 5.59 -3.60
C GLN A 49 16.42 4.33 -3.97
N VAL A 50 17.09 3.31 -4.52
CA VAL A 50 16.45 2.04 -4.87
C VAL A 50 15.95 1.33 -3.60
N GLU A 51 16.76 1.25 -2.55
CA GLU A 51 16.39 0.66 -1.26
C GLU A 51 15.19 1.35 -0.63
N ARG A 52 15.17 2.69 -0.65
CA ARG A 52 14.03 3.47 -0.16
C ARG A 52 12.75 3.17 -0.94
N ILE A 53 12.80 3.14 -2.26
CA ILE A 53 11.62 2.87 -3.11
C ILE A 53 11.08 1.46 -2.83
N MET A 54 11.97 0.47 -2.69
CA MET A 54 11.57 -0.90 -2.31
C MET A 54 10.92 -0.95 -0.93
N ALA A 55 11.49 -0.25 0.06
CA ALA A 55 10.94 -0.18 1.41
C ALA A 55 9.56 0.49 1.44
N ASP A 56 9.39 1.59 0.71
CA ASP A 56 8.12 2.32 0.61
C ASP A 56 7.04 1.45 -0.06
N TYR A 57 7.38 0.75 -1.14
CA TYR A 57 6.48 -0.20 -1.80
C TYR A 57 6.05 -1.35 -0.87
N ALA A 58 7.00 -1.94 -0.14
CA ALA A 58 6.72 -3.03 0.80
C ALA A 58 5.82 -2.55 1.95
N ALA A 59 6.09 -1.37 2.51
CA ALA A 59 5.30 -0.80 3.60
C ALA A 59 3.85 -0.51 3.18
N ILE A 60 3.65 0.12 2.02
CA ILE A 60 2.31 0.43 1.49
C ILE A 60 1.54 -0.85 1.18
N THR A 61 2.21 -1.85 0.59
CA THR A 61 1.59 -3.15 0.28
C THR A 61 1.13 -3.87 1.55
N ARG A 62 1.99 -3.90 2.58
CA ARG A 62 1.67 -4.48 3.88
C ARG A 62 0.51 -3.76 4.55
N LEU A 63 0.56 -2.43 4.64
CA LEU A 63 -0.51 -1.61 5.21
C LEU A 63 -1.84 -1.85 4.50
N SER A 64 -1.84 -1.97 3.16
CA SER A 64 -3.07 -2.29 2.44
C SER A 64 -3.61 -3.68 2.77
N HIS A 65 -2.78 -4.70 2.88
CA HIS A 65 -3.26 -6.03 3.28
C HIS A 65 -3.75 -6.07 4.72
N GLU A 66 -3.12 -5.29 5.61
CA GLU A 66 -3.52 -5.21 7.00
C GLU A 66 -4.81 -4.41 7.21
N LEU A 67 -5.06 -3.37 6.42
CA LEU A 67 -6.23 -2.49 6.58
C LEU A 67 -7.41 -2.87 5.68
N LEU A 68 -7.15 -3.47 4.52
CA LEU A 68 -8.15 -3.89 3.53
C LEU A 68 -7.91 -5.36 3.13
N PRO A 69 -8.02 -6.31 4.07
CA PRO A 69 -7.71 -7.74 3.83
C PRO A 69 -8.67 -8.37 2.82
N LYS A 70 -9.93 -7.93 2.79
CA LYS A 70 -10.87 -8.27 1.73
C LYS A 70 -10.77 -7.14 0.72
N GLY A 71 -9.81 -7.23 -0.20
CA GLY A 71 -9.85 -6.33 -1.36
C GLY A 71 -11.25 -6.46 -1.96
N LYS A 72 -12.04 -5.38 -1.95
CA LYS A 72 -13.21 -5.30 -2.83
C LYS A 72 -12.63 -5.50 -4.23
N LYS A 73 -12.72 -6.73 -4.73
CA LYS A 73 -12.47 -7.04 -6.13
C LYS A 73 -13.59 -6.33 -6.85
N ASN A 74 -13.37 -5.08 -7.23
CA ASN A 74 -14.14 -4.51 -8.31
C ASN A 74 -13.63 -5.26 -9.55
N ASP A 75 -14.43 -6.24 -9.98
CA ASP A 75 -14.47 -6.72 -11.35
C ASP A 75 -14.65 -5.53 -12.31
#